data_AF-A0A7S0RXS3-F1
#
_entry.id   AF-A0A7S0RXS3-F1
#
_cell.length_a   1.000
_cell.length_b   1.000
_cell.length_c   1.000
_cell.angle_alpha   90.00
_cell.angle_beta   90.00
_cell.angle_gamma   90.00
#
_symmetry.space_group_name_H-M   'P 1'
#
loop_
_entity.id
_entity.type
_entity.pdbx_description
1 polymer ?
#
loop_
_entity_poly.entity_id
_entity_poly.type
_entity_poly.pdbx_seq_one_letter_code
_entity_poly.pdbx_strand_id
1 'polypeptide(L)'
;RVDLIVGNAEGRVLLLRNVGTNVDPRFLPGVPLTANGVEIFVQPGYRALEGPAESRYGYACPTVVDWDGDGDMDIVMSDATALHTVYMNVGSSKRPKLAPGQPIFNDGLELHGPWRVKPAVARIDGRMAYVTLDDSNDLHAYYRMDDYNVKDAGKVKLRTNKPIGAHYLSGGATGRLHIHLTDFDLDGVVDLLVAAPRHASVPEPEMGLPRSLGLPGGAVLFLKGKREAAGELPRFKYPEVRLLARTLPLRLQPPMSSPPRVVTSRASSTP
;
A
#
# COMPACT_ATOMS: atom_id res chain seq x y z
N ARG A 1 -11.49 16.51 -4.87
CA ARG A 1 -10.34 16.12 -5.72
C ARG A 1 -9.52 15.12 -4.91
N VAL A 2 -9.01 14.07 -5.53
CA VAL A 2 -8.26 13.00 -4.84
C VAL A 2 -6.79 13.15 -5.18
N ASP A 3 -5.96 13.28 -4.15
CA ASP A 3 -4.50 13.25 -4.21
C ASP A 3 -3.99 11.80 -4.13
N LEU A 4 -2.70 11.58 -4.42
CA LEU A 4 -2.09 10.27 -4.28
C LEU A 4 -0.98 10.30 -3.22
N ILE A 5 -0.96 9.28 -2.37
CA ILE A 5 0.19 8.95 -1.54
C ILE A 5 0.80 7.68 -2.11
N VAL A 6 2.07 7.74 -2.50
CA VAL A 6 2.78 6.65 -3.16
C VAL A 6 4.12 6.42 -2.47
N GLY A 7 4.53 5.16 -2.38
CA GLY A 7 5.91 4.84 -2.04
C GLY A 7 6.75 4.64 -3.29
N ASN A 8 8.06 4.73 -3.17
CA ASN A 8 8.99 4.50 -4.27
C ASN A 8 10.09 3.49 -3.91
N ALA A 9 10.88 3.09 -4.91
CA ALA A 9 11.97 2.13 -4.74
C ALA A 9 13.05 2.61 -3.77
N GLU A 10 13.31 3.92 -3.71
CA GLU A 10 14.27 4.47 -2.75
C GLU A 10 13.80 4.29 -1.31
N GLY A 11 12.50 4.20 -1.05
CA GLY A 11 11.92 4.05 0.29
C GLY A 11 11.22 5.30 0.83
N ARG A 12 10.97 6.30 -0.02
CA ARG A 12 10.23 7.50 0.35
C ARG A 12 8.73 7.28 0.24
N VAL A 13 7.98 7.90 1.14
CA VAL A 13 6.53 8.13 0.97
C VAL A 13 6.31 9.54 0.44
N LEU A 14 5.65 9.65 -0.71
CA LEU A 14 5.48 10.88 -1.48
C LEU A 14 4.00 11.25 -1.61
N LEU A 15 3.68 12.53 -1.43
CA LEU A 15 2.40 13.14 -1.79
C LEU A 15 2.47 13.71 -3.20
N LEU A 16 1.60 13.21 -4.07
CA LEU A 16 1.36 13.75 -5.41
C LEU A 16 0.01 14.47 -5.40
N ARG A 17 0.06 15.80 -5.39
CA ARG A 17 -1.14 16.64 -5.38
C ARG A 17 -1.81 16.65 -6.75
N ASN A 18 -3.11 16.38 -6.78
CA ASN A 18 -3.95 16.48 -7.96
C ASN A 18 -4.39 17.93 -8.19
N VAL A 19 -3.78 18.57 -9.18
CA VAL A 19 -4.14 19.93 -9.63
C VAL A 19 -5.24 19.93 -10.70
N GLY A 20 -5.61 18.75 -11.22
CA GLY A 20 -6.72 18.54 -12.15
C GLY A 20 -8.05 18.29 -11.44
N THR A 21 -8.86 17.39 -12.01
CA THR A 21 -10.13 16.90 -11.42
C THR A 21 -10.04 15.42 -11.11
N ASN A 22 -11.11 14.81 -10.57
CA ASN A 22 -11.16 13.35 -10.40
C ASN A 22 -11.37 12.61 -11.74
N VAL A 23 -11.91 13.30 -12.75
CA VAL A 23 -12.19 12.72 -14.08
C VAL A 23 -11.00 12.90 -15.03
N ASP A 24 -10.30 14.04 -14.92
CA ASP A 24 -9.04 14.34 -15.62
C ASP A 24 -7.97 14.71 -14.57
N PRO A 25 -7.38 13.71 -13.89
CA PRO A 25 -6.40 13.95 -12.85
C PRO A 25 -5.06 14.41 -13.45
N ARG A 26 -4.43 15.38 -12.80
CA ARG A 26 -3.12 15.90 -13.17
C ARG A 26 -2.29 16.05 -11.91
N PHE A 27 -1.20 15.30 -11.81
CA PHE A 27 -0.41 15.26 -10.60
C PHE A 27 0.86 16.12 -10.72
N LEU A 28 1.12 16.90 -9.68
CA LEU A 28 2.43 17.52 -9.49
C LEU A 28 3.48 16.45 -9.14
N PRO A 29 4.78 16.74 -9.34
CA PRO A 29 5.85 15.89 -8.83
C PRO A 29 5.68 15.61 -7.33
N GLY A 30 6.02 14.39 -6.92
CA GLY A 30 5.85 13.94 -5.54
C GLY A 30 6.72 14.73 -4.56
N VAL A 31 6.13 15.16 -3.45
CA VAL A 31 6.83 15.80 -2.33
C VAL A 31 6.90 14.79 -1.18
N PRO A 32 8.06 14.60 -0.54
CA PRO A 32 8.15 13.68 0.59
C PRO A 32 7.22 14.08 1.74
N LEU A 33 6.51 13.09 2.28
CA LEU A 33 5.74 13.25 3.50
C LEU A 33 6.67 13.18 4.71
N THR A 34 6.29 13.88 5.77
CA THR A 34 7.05 13.92 7.02
C THR A 34 6.21 13.42 8.19
N ALA A 35 6.83 12.63 9.06
CA ALA A 35 6.35 12.28 10.38
C ALA A 35 7.14 13.06 11.43
N ASN A 36 6.45 13.86 12.26
CA ASN A 36 7.06 14.75 13.24
C ASN A 36 8.21 15.63 12.68
N GLY A 37 8.03 16.15 11.46
CA GLY A 37 9.01 16.99 10.77
C GLY A 37 10.19 16.24 10.13
N VAL A 38 10.25 14.91 10.25
CA VAL A 38 11.26 14.06 9.61
C VAL A 38 10.66 13.36 8.41
N GLU A 39 11.37 13.33 7.29
CA GLU A 39 10.93 12.62 6.08
C GLU A 39 10.67 11.14 6.37
N ILE A 40 9.55 10.61 5.87
CA ILE A 40 9.28 9.17 5.87
C ILE A 40 10.12 8.54 4.77
N PHE A 41 11.33 8.12 5.14
CA PHE A 41 12.33 7.56 4.24
C PHE A 41 13.00 6.34 4.88
N VAL A 42 12.67 5.15 4.36
CA VAL A 42 13.20 3.88 4.85
C VAL A 42 14.38 3.44 4.00
N GLN A 43 15.48 3.06 4.63
CA GLN A 43 16.59 2.37 3.98
C GLN A 43 17.03 1.19 4.85
N PRO A 44 17.01 -0.05 4.34
CA PRO A 44 17.29 -1.23 5.15
C PRO A 44 18.76 -1.34 5.57
N GLY A 45 19.68 -0.64 4.89
CA GLY A 45 21.11 -0.72 5.19
C GLY A 45 21.62 -2.16 5.05
N TYR A 46 22.44 -2.62 5.99
CA TYR A 46 22.95 -3.99 6.02
C TYR A 46 21.89 -5.05 6.37
N ARG A 47 20.65 -4.64 6.70
CA ARG A 47 19.51 -5.54 6.93
C ARG A 47 18.71 -5.84 5.65
N ALA A 48 19.19 -5.38 4.49
CA ALA A 48 18.53 -5.66 3.21
C ALA A 48 18.49 -7.18 2.94
N LEU A 49 17.30 -7.72 2.66
CA LEU A 49 17.09 -9.16 2.44
C LEU A 49 17.86 -9.72 1.23
N GLU A 50 18.09 -8.90 0.20
CA GLU A 50 18.88 -9.26 -0.99
C GLU A 50 20.37 -8.88 -0.87
N GLY A 51 20.81 -8.42 0.30
CA GLY A 51 22.20 -8.09 0.60
C GLY A 51 22.59 -6.63 0.32
N PRO A 52 23.90 -6.29 0.47
CA PRO A 52 24.36 -4.89 0.51
C PRO A 52 24.06 -4.05 -0.74
N ALA A 53 23.90 -4.69 -1.91
CA ALA A 53 23.53 -4.01 -3.15
C ALA A 53 22.15 -3.34 -3.07
N GLU A 54 21.27 -3.87 -2.21
CA GLU A 54 19.90 -3.38 -2.01
C GLU A 54 19.77 -2.47 -0.77
N SER A 55 20.89 -2.16 -0.10
CA SER A 55 20.92 -1.40 1.18
C SER A 55 20.30 0.00 1.12
N ARG A 56 20.20 0.58 -0.08
CA ARG A 56 19.70 1.94 -0.32
C ARG A 56 18.27 1.98 -0.85
N TYR A 57 17.65 0.82 -1.10
CA TYR A 57 16.31 0.71 -1.66
C TYR A 57 15.32 0.26 -0.58
N GLY A 58 14.46 1.19 -0.15
CA GLY A 58 13.46 0.92 0.88
C GLY A 58 12.13 0.37 0.39
N TYR A 59 11.79 0.47 -0.90
CA TYR A 59 10.53 -0.07 -1.45
C TYR A 59 9.29 0.18 -0.58
N ALA A 60 9.05 1.44 -0.21
CA ALA A 60 7.94 1.77 0.67
C ALA A 60 6.59 1.41 0.00
N CYS A 61 5.69 0.76 0.74
CA CYS A 61 4.41 0.31 0.23
C CYS A 61 3.26 0.85 1.12
N PRO A 62 2.94 2.16 1.04
CA PRO A 62 1.96 2.79 1.92
C PRO A 62 0.51 2.52 1.49
N THR A 63 -0.33 2.31 2.50
CA THR A 63 -1.79 2.29 2.44
C THR A 63 -2.33 3.40 3.35
N VAL A 64 -3.17 4.26 2.77
CA VAL A 64 -3.80 5.38 3.47
C VAL A 64 -5.18 4.94 3.89
N VAL A 65 -5.46 5.00 5.19
CA VAL A 65 -6.70 4.48 5.78
C VAL A 65 -6.94 5.15 7.13
N ASP A 66 -8.20 5.38 7.47
CA ASP A 66 -8.64 5.71 8.83
C ASP A 66 -8.47 4.47 9.72
N TRP A 67 -7.27 4.29 10.27
CA TRP A 67 -6.84 3.04 10.90
C TRP A 67 -7.51 2.87 12.26
N ASP A 68 -7.55 3.94 13.06
CA ASP A 68 -8.15 3.94 14.37
C ASP A 68 -9.67 4.18 14.39
N GLY A 69 -10.23 4.68 13.29
CA GLY A 69 -11.65 4.96 13.15
C GLY A 69 -12.06 6.33 13.68
N ASP A 70 -11.12 7.25 13.86
CA ASP A 70 -11.40 8.62 14.30
C ASP A 70 -11.85 9.56 13.15
N GLY A 71 -11.75 9.08 11.90
CA GLY A 71 -12.16 9.79 10.70
C GLY A 71 -11.04 10.57 10.00
N ASP A 72 -9.83 10.55 10.56
CA ASP A 72 -8.63 11.10 9.97
C ASP A 72 -7.79 9.99 9.32
N MET A 73 -7.13 10.30 8.20
CA MET A 73 -6.41 9.29 7.45
C MET A 73 -5.00 9.09 8.00
N ASP A 74 -4.68 7.86 8.37
CA ASP A 74 -3.37 7.37 8.78
C ASP A 74 -2.61 6.75 7.60
N ILE A 75 -1.35 6.37 7.85
CA ILE A 75 -0.57 5.56 6.92
C ILE A 75 -0.18 4.26 7.60
N VAL A 76 -0.57 3.13 6.98
CA VAL A 76 -0.08 1.81 7.34
C VAL A 76 0.73 1.27 6.17
N MET A 77 1.93 0.74 6.41
CA MET A 77 2.82 0.33 5.32
C MET A 77 3.68 -0.87 5.69
N SER A 78 4.19 -1.53 4.64
CA SER A 78 5.40 -2.35 4.74
C SER A 78 6.49 -1.77 3.85
N ASP A 79 7.70 -2.28 3.97
CA ASP A 79 8.85 -1.82 3.20
C ASP A 79 9.90 -2.93 3.01
N ALA A 80 11.11 -2.56 2.60
CA ALA A 80 12.22 -3.47 2.34
C ALA A 80 12.75 -4.20 3.57
N THR A 81 12.43 -3.74 4.77
CA THR A 81 12.81 -4.37 6.05
C THR A 81 11.84 -5.47 6.48
N ALA A 82 10.77 -5.72 5.71
CA ALA A 82 9.67 -6.62 6.05
C ALA A 82 8.82 -6.22 7.26
N LEU A 83 9.15 -5.13 7.93
CA LEU A 83 8.41 -4.61 9.08
C LEU A 83 7.11 -3.92 8.65
N HIS A 84 6.03 -4.20 9.36
CA HIS A 84 4.76 -3.49 9.21
C HIS A 84 4.68 -2.32 10.21
N THR A 85 4.53 -1.11 9.69
CA THR A 85 4.59 0.15 10.45
C THR A 85 3.31 0.96 10.26
N VAL A 86 2.84 1.62 11.32
CA VAL A 86 1.76 2.60 11.29
C VAL A 86 2.27 4.00 11.66
N TYR A 87 1.81 5.01 10.93
CA TYR A 87 2.02 6.42 11.20
C TYR A 87 0.65 7.06 11.47
N MET A 88 0.35 7.28 12.76
CA MET A 88 -0.92 7.87 13.18
C MET A 88 -0.98 9.35 12.82
N ASN A 89 -2.10 9.80 12.29
CA ASN A 89 -2.39 11.21 12.05
C ASN A 89 -2.96 11.86 13.31
N VAL A 90 -2.08 12.35 14.18
CA VAL A 90 -2.44 13.08 15.41
C VAL A 90 -2.91 14.53 15.16
N GLY A 91 -3.28 14.83 13.91
CA GLY A 91 -3.66 16.16 13.44
C GLY A 91 -5.16 16.29 13.21
N SER A 92 -5.53 16.57 11.96
CA SER A 92 -6.91 16.53 11.49
C SER A 92 -6.92 16.24 10.00
N SER A 93 -8.05 15.82 9.45
CA SER A 93 -8.25 15.61 8.00
C SER A 93 -7.93 16.85 7.15
N LYS A 94 -8.06 18.05 7.72
CA LYS A 94 -7.72 19.33 7.06
C LYS A 94 -6.27 19.76 7.26
N ARG A 95 -5.64 19.32 8.35
CA ARG A 95 -4.26 19.67 8.74
C ARG A 95 -3.59 18.42 9.30
N PRO A 96 -3.27 17.44 8.43
CA PRO A 96 -2.71 16.17 8.88
C PRO A 96 -1.34 16.39 9.52
N LYS A 97 -1.07 15.66 10.59
CA LYS A 97 0.22 15.63 11.29
C LYS A 97 0.53 14.19 11.65
N LEU A 98 1.43 13.57 10.90
CA LEU A 98 1.83 12.20 11.18
C LEU A 98 2.77 12.16 12.38
N ALA A 99 2.45 11.32 13.36
CA ALA A 99 3.33 10.92 14.44
C ALA A 99 4.46 10.01 13.90
N PRO A 100 5.58 9.85 14.63
CA PRO A 100 6.62 8.90 14.26
C PRO A 100 6.06 7.49 14.08
N GLY A 101 6.55 6.79 13.06
CA GLY A 101 6.11 5.43 12.76
C GLY A 101 6.36 4.47 13.92
N GLN A 102 5.38 3.63 14.21
CA GLN A 102 5.46 2.57 15.22
C GLN A 102 5.23 1.20 14.56
N PRO A 103 5.95 0.15 14.98
CA PRO A 103 5.64 -1.22 14.56
C PRO A 103 4.19 -1.60 14.89
N ILE A 104 3.61 -2.44 14.03
CA ILE A 104 2.41 -3.20 14.39
C ILE A 104 2.85 -4.46 15.12
N PHE A 105 2.12 -4.85 16.17
CA PHE A 105 2.38 -6.03 16.98
C PHE A 105 1.25 -7.06 16.85
N ASN A 106 1.61 -8.34 16.82
CA ASN A 106 0.69 -9.47 16.98
C ASN A 106 1.21 -10.34 18.13
N ASP A 107 0.39 -10.53 19.17
CA ASP A 107 0.76 -11.25 20.40
C ASP A 107 2.11 -10.80 21.01
N GLY A 108 2.38 -9.49 20.98
CA GLY A 108 3.57 -8.87 21.54
C GLY A 108 4.83 -8.94 20.68
N LEU A 109 4.75 -9.53 19.48
CA LEU A 109 5.84 -9.57 18.50
C LEU A 109 5.59 -8.57 17.38
N GLU A 110 6.64 -7.90 16.90
CA GLU A 110 6.55 -7.09 15.70
C GLU A 110 6.02 -7.93 14.53
N LEU A 111 5.08 -7.37 13.79
CA LEU A 111 4.51 -8.01 12.61
C LEU A 111 5.49 -7.85 11.45
N HIS A 112 6.06 -8.98 11.03
CA HIS A 112 6.90 -9.10 9.85
C HIS A 112 6.21 -9.98 8.80
N GLY A 113 6.39 -9.64 7.53
CA GLY A 113 5.92 -10.44 6.39
C GLY A 113 6.96 -10.46 5.27
N PRO A 114 6.61 -10.91 4.06
CA PRO A 114 7.46 -10.70 2.89
C PRO A 114 7.61 -9.20 2.57
N TRP A 115 8.82 -8.78 2.22
CA TRP A 115 9.11 -7.42 1.78
C TRP A 115 8.44 -7.04 0.44
N ARG A 116 8.32 -5.73 0.19
CA ARG A 116 7.68 -5.12 -1.00
C ARG A 116 6.20 -5.49 -1.18
N VAL A 117 5.46 -5.65 -0.08
CA VAL A 117 4.03 -5.95 -0.10
C VAL A 117 3.24 -4.71 0.28
N LYS A 118 2.32 -4.23 -0.56
CA LYS A 118 1.37 -3.20 -0.12
C LYS A 118 0.22 -3.89 0.62
N PRO A 119 0.10 -3.69 1.95
CA PRO A 119 -0.96 -4.32 2.73
C PRO A 119 -2.31 -3.71 2.36
N ALA A 120 -3.35 -4.54 2.32
CA ALA A 120 -4.73 -4.06 2.21
C ALA A 120 -5.30 -3.80 3.59
N VAL A 121 -6.06 -2.72 3.73
CA VAL A 121 -6.81 -2.42 4.95
C VAL A 121 -8.23 -2.06 4.58
N ALA A 122 -9.21 -2.67 5.25
CA ALA A 122 -10.62 -2.35 5.07
C ALA A 122 -11.43 -2.74 6.29
N ARG A 123 -12.59 -2.10 6.47
CA ARG A 123 -13.55 -2.51 7.49
C ARG A 123 -14.36 -3.70 6.97
N ILE A 124 -14.32 -4.80 7.72
CA ILE A 124 -15.07 -6.04 7.45
C ILE A 124 -15.90 -6.33 8.68
N ASP A 125 -17.23 -6.34 8.51
CA ASP A 125 -18.18 -6.62 9.59
C ASP A 125 -17.93 -5.78 10.86
N GLY A 126 -17.72 -4.47 10.66
CA GLY A 126 -17.44 -3.52 11.74
C GLY A 126 -15.99 -3.48 12.24
N ARG A 127 -15.16 -4.47 11.92
CA ARG A 127 -13.77 -4.58 12.40
C ARG A 127 -12.79 -4.11 11.34
N MET A 128 -11.70 -3.44 11.74
CA MET A 128 -10.63 -3.08 10.81
C MET A 128 -9.77 -4.29 10.53
N ALA A 129 -9.81 -4.80 9.30
CA ALA A 129 -8.99 -5.91 8.84
C ALA A 129 -7.74 -5.39 8.14
N TYR A 130 -6.61 -5.97 8.49
CA TYR A 130 -5.29 -5.75 7.91
C TYR A 130 -4.86 -7.02 7.18
N VAL A 131 -4.64 -6.95 5.88
CA VAL A 131 -4.25 -8.11 5.05
C VAL A 131 -2.89 -7.88 4.41
N THR A 132 -1.98 -8.81 4.64
CA THR A 132 -0.64 -8.86 4.06
C THR A 132 -0.32 -10.29 3.60
N LEU A 133 0.93 -10.56 3.22
CA LEU A 133 1.43 -11.92 3.04
C LEU A 133 2.12 -12.41 4.32
N ASP A 134 2.01 -13.70 4.61
CA ASP A 134 2.75 -14.36 5.69
C ASP A 134 4.00 -15.11 5.20
N ASP A 135 4.64 -15.85 6.10
CA ASP A 135 5.85 -16.65 5.86
C ASP A 135 5.67 -17.77 4.83
N SER A 136 4.43 -18.23 4.65
CA SER A 136 4.05 -19.22 3.64
C SER A 136 3.80 -18.56 2.27
N ASN A 137 3.99 -17.24 2.17
CA ASN A 137 3.68 -16.43 1.00
C ASN A 137 2.18 -16.47 0.64
N ASP A 138 1.30 -16.69 1.63
CA ASP A 138 -0.15 -16.61 1.46
C ASP A 138 -0.71 -15.31 2.04
N LEU A 139 -1.83 -14.85 1.48
CA LEU A 139 -2.59 -13.76 2.06
C LEU A 139 -3.11 -14.16 3.44
N HIS A 140 -2.75 -13.36 4.43
CA HIS A 140 -3.11 -13.54 5.83
C HIS A 140 -3.76 -12.26 6.35
N ALA A 141 -4.85 -12.41 7.10
CA ALA A 141 -5.57 -11.30 7.70
C ALA A 141 -5.34 -11.23 9.21
N TYR A 142 -5.35 -10.00 9.72
CA TYR A 142 -5.34 -9.68 11.12
C TYR A 142 -6.43 -8.66 11.40
N TYR A 143 -7.04 -8.71 12.57
CA TYR A 143 -7.97 -7.67 13.02
C TYR A 143 -7.26 -6.70 13.95
N ARG A 144 -7.39 -5.40 13.70
CA ARG A 144 -6.94 -4.36 14.61
C ARG A 144 -7.60 -4.52 15.99
N MET A 145 -6.78 -4.43 17.03
CA MET A 145 -7.21 -4.43 18.43
C MET A 145 -7.11 -3.02 19.02
N ASP A 146 -6.04 -2.29 18.71
CA ASP A 146 -5.82 -0.88 19.04
C ASP A 146 -4.86 -0.26 17.99
N ASP A 147 -4.32 0.93 18.26
CA ASP A 147 -3.47 1.69 17.33
C ASP A 147 -2.26 0.89 16.83
N TYR A 148 -1.70 0.00 17.65
CA TYR A 148 -0.44 -0.69 17.34
C TYR A 148 -0.57 -2.20 17.41
N ASN A 149 -1.67 -2.75 17.90
CA ASN A 149 -1.86 -4.18 18.06
C ASN A 149 -2.90 -4.72 17.09
N VAL A 150 -2.59 -5.87 16.50
CA VAL A 150 -3.51 -6.70 15.73
C VAL A 150 -3.59 -8.09 16.34
N LYS A 151 -4.65 -8.82 15.96
CA LYS A 151 -4.84 -10.22 16.31
C LYS A 151 -5.06 -11.04 15.05
N ASP A 152 -4.40 -12.18 14.96
CA ASP A 152 -4.56 -13.16 13.88
C ASP A 152 -6.06 -13.45 13.57
N ALA A 153 -6.43 -13.31 12.29
CA ALA A 153 -7.75 -13.60 11.74
C ALA A 153 -7.74 -14.76 10.71
N GLY A 154 -6.57 -15.35 10.47
CA GLY A 154 -6.34 -16.48 9.59
C GLY A 154 -6.09 -16.11 8.13
N LYS A 155 -5.85 -17.17 7.34
CA LYS A 155 -5.63 -17.08 5.89
C LYS A 155 -6.85 -16.51 5.18
N VAL A 156 -6.59 -15.63 4.21
CA VAL A 156 -7.59 -15.22 3.22
C VAL A 156 -7.76 -16.33 2.21
N LYS A 157 -9.00 -16.70 1.90
CA LYS A 157 -9.31 -17.94 1.15
C LYS A 157 -10.19 -17.69 -0.05
N LEU A 158 -10.01 -18.56 -1.04
CA LEU A 158 -10.97 -18.75 -2.12
C LEU A 158 -12.26 -19.38 -1.58
N ARG A 159 -13.34 -19.28 -2.37
CA ARG A 159 -14.61 -20.01 -2.12
C ARG A 159 -14.42 -21.53 -2.03
N THR A 160 -13.37 -22.07 -2.64
CA THR A 160 -12.96 -23.48 -2.53
C THR A 160 -12.26 -23.82 -1.22
N ASN A 161 -12.18 -22.88 -0.28
CA ASN A 161 -11.48 -22.98 1.01
C ASN A 161 -9.95 -23.11 0.93
N LYS A 162 -9.36 -22.95 -0.27
CA LYS A 162 -7.90 -22.89 -0.44
C LYS A 162 -7.40 -21.49 -0.06
N PRO A 163 -6.27 -21.37 0.67
CA PRO A 163 -5.57 -20.10 0.85
C PRO A 163 -5.26 -19.42 -0.49
N ILE A 164 -5.17 -18.09 -0.47
CA ILE A 164 -4.76 -17.31 -1.62
C ILE A 164 -3.27 -17.01 -1.48
N GLY A 165 -2.47 -17.82 -2.16
CA GLY A 165 -1.02 -17.68 -2.28
C GLY A 165 -0.61 -16.58 -3.25
N ALA A 166 0.61 -16.11 -3.06
CA ALA A 166 1.40 -15.50 -4.10
C ALA A 166 2.14 -16.59 -4.90
N HIS A 167 3.29 -16.25 -5.46
CA HIS A 167 4.05 -17.02 -6.43
C HIS A 167 5.08 -17.99 -5.83
N TYR A 168 5.68 -18.81 -6.69
CA TYR A 168 6.64 -19.86 -6.30
C TYR A 168 8.07 -19.39 -6.06
N LEU A 169 8.37 -18.10 -6.28
CA LEU A 169 9.74 -17.62 -6.13
C LEU A 169 10.08 -17.47 -4.64
N SER A 170 11.32 -17.79 -4.29
CA SER A 170 11.82 -17.79 -2.91
C SER A 170 12.83 -16.67 -2.66
N GLY A 171 13.18 -16.47 -1.37
CA GLY A 171 14.15 -15.48 -0.94
C GLY A 171 13.71 -14.04 -1.26
N GLY A 172 14.62 -13.24 -1.83
CA GLY A 172 14.32 -11.86 -2.23
C GLY A 172 13.18 -11.73 -3.25
N ALA A 173 12.80 -12.81 -3.92
CA ALA A 173 11.69 -12.79 -4.84
C ALA A 173 10.31 -13.00 -4.19
N THR A 174 10.23 -13.47 -2.94
CA THR A 174 8.98 -13.65 -2.19
C THR A 174 8.23 -12.31 -2.00
N GLY A 175 6.89 -12.34 -1.91
CA GLY A 175 6.07 -11.14 -1.72
C GLY A 175 5.69 -10.41 -3.02
N ARG A 176 5.98 -9.11 -3.09
CA ARG A 176 5.81 -8.26 -4.30
C ARG A 176 4.38 -8.06 -4.79
N LEU A 177 3.39 -8.28 -3.93
CA LEU A 177 1.99 -8.01 -4.25
C LEU A 177 1.56 -6.65 -3.71
N HIS A 178 0.79 -5.92 -4.49
CA HIS A 178 0.06 -4.75 -4.01
C HIS A 178 -1.42 -5.11 -3.85
N ILE A 179 -1.89 -5.15 -2.61
CA ILE A 179 -3.18 -5.71 -2.23
C ILE A 179 -4.13 -4.56 -1.89
N HIS A 180 -5.38 -4.66 -2.33
CA HIS A 180 -6.44 -3.71 -2.00
C HIS A 180 -7.74 -4.45 -1.69
N LEU A 181 -8.39 -4.06 -0.60
CA LEU A 181 -9.74 -4.49 -0.25
C LEU A 181 -10.69 -3.32 -0.42
N THR A 182 -11.73 -3.50 -1.22
CA THR A 182 -12.72 -2.45 -1.47
C THR A 182 -14.01 -3.08 -1.99
N ASP A 183 -15.16 -2.52 -1.64
CA ASP A 183 -16.44 -2.89 -2.26
C ASP A 183 -16.48 -2.28 -3.68
N PHE A 184 -15.98 -3.04 -4.66
CA PHE A 184 -15.70 -2.51 -6.00
C PHE A 184 -16.97 -2.40 -6.84
N ASP A 185 -17.91 -3.34 -6.66
CA ASP A 185 -19.19 -3.35 -7.36
C ASP A 185 -20.37 -2.82 -6.54
N LEU A 186 -20.11 -2.28 -5.35
CA LEU A 186 -21.07 -1.62 -4.47
C LEU A 186 -22.17 -2.57 -3.98
N ASP A 187 -21.85 -3.85 -3.81
CA ASP A 187 -22.76 -4.89 -3.29
C ASP A 187 -22.73 -5.02 -1.76
N GLY A 188 -21.92 -4.18 -1.09
CA GLY A 188 -21.75 -4.14 0.35
C GLY A 188 -20.76 -5.19 0.89
N VAL A 189 -20.10 -5.96 0.02
CA VAL A 189 -19.06 -6.93 0.38
C VAL A 189 -17.72 -6.46 -0.19
N VAL A 190 -16.66 -6.50 0.62
CA VAL A 190 -15.34 -6.16 0.09
C VAL A 190 -14.87 -7.20 -0.93
N ASP A 191 -14.40 -6.72 -2.07
CA ASP A 191 -13.68 -7.45 -3.09
C ASP A 191 -12.17 -7.31 -2.88
N LEU A 192 -11.41 -8.21 -3.51
CA LEU A 192 -9.97 -8.18 -3.49
C LEU A 192 -9.43 -7.78 -4.87
N LEU A 193 -8.62 -6.72 -4.87
CA LEU A 193 -7.83 -6.30 -6.01
C LEU A 193 -6.35 -6.58 -5.70
N VAL A 194 -5.68 -7.30 -6.60
CA VAL A 194 -4.26 -7.62 -6.45
C VAL A 194 -3.52 -7.16 -7.69
N ALA A 195 -2.63 -6.18 -7.52
CA ALA A 195 -1.62 -5.88 -8.52
C ALA A 195 -0.42 -6.80 -8.31
N ALA A 196 -0.19 -7.68 -9.28
CA ALA A 196 0.86 -8.69 -9.26
C ALA A 196 1.85 -8.43 -10.40
N PRO A 197 3.17 -8.55 -10.17
CA PRO A 197 4.13 -8.58 -11.27
C PRO A 197 3.83 -9.80 -12.15
N ARG A 198 4.14 -9.72 -13.45
CA ARG A 198 3.89 -10.84 -14.38
C ARG A 198 4.78 -12.05 -14.15
N HIS A 199 5.75 -11.95 -13.25
CA HIS A 199 6.50 -13.10 -12.76
C HIS A 199 5.86 -13.76 -11.51
N ALA A 200 4.76 -13.23 -10.99
CA ALA A 200 3.98 -13.85 -9.93
C ALA A 200 2.73 -14.57 -10.48
N SER A 201 2.18 -15.51 -9.71
CA SER A 201 0.96 -16.26 -10.01
C SER A 201 0.09 -16.30 -8.74
N VAL A 202 -1.15 -15.81 -8.82
CA VAL A 202 -2.14 -15.76 -7.72
C VAL A 202 -3.39 -16.50 -8.20
N PRO A 203 -4.00 -17.42 -7.43
CA PRO A 203 -3.80 -17.68 -6.01
C PRO A 203 -2.78 -18.78 -5.72
N GLU A 204 -2.14 -19.32 -6.75
CA GLU A 204 -1.12 -20.37 -6.60
C GLU A 204 -0.19 -20.42 -7.83
N PRO A 205 0.98 -21.05 -7.68
CA PRO A 205 1.99 -21.12 -8.74
C PRO A 205 1.60 -21.77 -10.07
N GLU A 206 0.83 -22.85 -10.04
CA GLU A 206 0.64 -23.79 -11.16
C GLU A 206 -0.39 -23.27 -12.16
N MET A 207 -1.54 -22.82 -11.66
CA MET A 207 -2.70 -22.44 -12.47
C MET A 207 -3.07 -20.96 -12.34
N GLY A 208 -2.44 -20.25 -11.39
CA GLY A 208 -2.70 -18.86 -11.03
C GLY A 208 -2.47 -17.84 -12.14
N LEU A 209 -2.91 -16.63 -11.89
CA LEU A 209 -2.85 -15.49 -12.79
C LEU A 209 -1.99 -14.36 -12.17
N PRO A 210 -1.30 -13.56 -12.99
CA PRO A 210 -0.95 -13.89 -14.37
C PRO A 210 -0.11 -15.18 -14.43
N ARG A 211 -0.25 -16.00 -15.48
CA ARG A 211 0.59 -17.21 -15.62
C ARG A 211 2.02 -16.79 -15.93
N SER A 212 2.85 -16.75 -14.90
CA SER A 212 4.24 -16.35 -14.94
C SER A 212 5.11 -17.40 -15.62
N LEU A 213 5.49 -17.15 -16.88
CA LEU A 213 6.55 -17.86 -17.58
C LEU A 213 7.83 -16.99 -17.71
N GLY A 214 8.04 -16.04 -16.78
CA GLY A 214 9.24 -15.19 -16.73
C GLY A 214 9.19 -13.88 -17.54
N LEU A 215 8.01 -13.34 -17.84
CA LEU A 215 7.87 -12.12 -18.64
C LEU A 215 7.80 -10.83 -17.80
N PRO A 216 8.35 -9.69 -18.27
CA PRO A 216 8.20 -8.40 -17.61
C PRO A 216 6.76 -7.85 -17.72
N GLY A 217 6.38 -7.01 -16.76
CA GLY A 217 5.09 -6.31 -16.69
C GLY A 217 4.32 -6.55 -15.39
N GLY A 218 3.08 -6.09 -15.33
CA GLY A 218 2.15 -6.32 -14.21
C GLY A 218 0.73 -6.66 -14.69
N ALA A 219 -0.04 -7.29 -13.81
CA ALA A 219 -1.45 -7.55 -14.00
C ALA A 219 -2.23 -7.07 -12.78
N VAL A 220 -3.42 -6.52 -13.00
CA VAL A 220 -4.39 -6.28 -11.93
C VAL A 220 -5.42 -7.39 -11.98
N LEU A 221 -5.53 -8.11 -10.87
CA LEU A 221 -6.45 -9.20 -10.66
C LEU A 221 -7.61 -8.71 -9.81
N PHE A 222 -8.81 -9.15 -10.15
CA PHE A 222 -10.01 -8.94 -9.36
C PHE A 222 -10.55 -10.27 -8.89
N LEU A 223 -10.84 -10.37 -7.61
CA LEU A 223 -11.49 -11.51 -7.01
C LEU A 223 -12.75 -11.03 -6.29
N LYS A 224 -13.91 -11.46 -6.78
CA LYS A 224 -15.20 -11.06 -6.20
C LYS A 224 -15.38 -11.67 -4.80
N GLY A 225 -15.68 -10.83 -3.83
CA GLY A 225 -16.00 -11.20 -2.46
C GLY A 225 -17.29 -12.02 -2.36
N LYS A 226 -17.45 -12.71 -1.23
CA LYS A 226 -18.71 -13.33 -0.81
C LYS A 226 -18.78 -13.16 0.69
N ARG A 227 -19.89 -12.58 1.16
CA ARG A 227 -20.16 -12.48 2.60
C ARG A 227 -20.22 -13.87 3.22
N GLU A 228 -19.52 -14.03 4.32
CA GLU A 228 -19.57 -15.23 5.17
C GLU A 228 -20.29 -14.89 6.49
N ALA A 229 -20.26 -15.78 7.46
CA ALA A 229 -20.87 -15.53 8.78
C ALA A 229 -20.26 -14.30 9.46
N ALA A 230 -21.00 -13.73 10.43
CA ALA A 230 -20.52 -12.58 11.19
C ALA A 230 -19.17 -12.88 11.85
N GLY A 231 -18.23 -11.94 11.75
CA GLY A 231 -16.85 -12.06 12.21
C GLY A 231 -15.90 -12.84 11.30
N GLU A 232 -16.39 -13.50 10.25
CA GLU A 232 -15.55 -14.23 9.29
C GLU A 232 -15.10 -13.34 8.12
N LEU A 233 -13.90 -13.63 7.62
CA LEU A 233 -13.39 -12.99 6.40
C LEU A 233 -14.24 -13.42 5.19
N PRO A 234 -14.50 -12.52 4.22
CA PRO A 234 -15.11 -12.88 2.96
C PRO A 234 -14.30 -13.96 2.23
N ARG A 235 -15.01 -14.82 1.49
CA ARG A 235 -14.35 -15.77 0.57
C ARG A 235 -14.39 -15.26 -0.85
N PHE A 236 -13.26 -15.37 -1.53
CA PHE A 236 -13.08 -14.76 -2.83
C PHE A 236 -13.27 -15.76 -3.98
N LYS A 237 -13.85 -15.30 -5.09
CA LYS A 237 -13.87 -16.07 -6.34
C LYS A 237 -12.43 -16.21 -6.87
N TYR A 238 -12.19 -17.20 -7.73
CA TYR A 238 -10.93 -17.30 -8.46
C TYR A 238 -10.61 -16.00 -9.23
N PRO A 239 -9.33 -15.58 -9.31
CA PRO A 239 -8.94 -14.33 -9.96
C PRO A 239 -9.39 -14.19 -11.42
N GLU A 240 -9.80 -12.97 -11.76
CA GLU A 240 -10.04 -12.52 -13.13
C GLU A 240 -9.06 -11.38 -13.44
N VAL A 241 -8.37 -11.42 -14.59
CA VAL A 241 -7.50 -10.32 -15.02
C VAL A 241 -8.38 -9.16 -15.47
N ARG A 242 -8.29 -8.01 -14.80
CA ARG A 242 -9.00 -6.78 -15.18
C ARG A 242 -8.16 -5.85 -16.04
N LEU A 243 -6.85 -5.81 -15.80
CA LEU A 243 -5.93 -4.96 -16.55
C LEU A 243 -4.61 -5.67 -16.80
N LEU A 244 -4.15 -5.63 -18.05
CA LEU A 244 -2.76 -5.90 -18.43
C LEU A 244 -2.14 -4.57 -18.83
N ALA A 245 -1.35 -3.98 -17.94
CA ALA A 245 -0.63 -2.76 -18.27
C ALA A 245 0.56 -3.10 -19.19
N ARG A 246 0.44 -2.72 -20.46
CA ARG A 246 1.61 -2.51 -21.34
C ARG A 246 1.96 -1.02 -21.22
N THR A 247 2.98 -0.71 -20.41
CA THR A 247 3.63 0.61 -20.26
C THR A 247 2.88 1.80 -20.89
N LEU A 248 1.84 2.30 -20.23
CA LEU A 248 1.33 3.66 -20.46
C LEU A 248 1.65 4.45 -19.18
N PRO A 249 2.60 5.40 -19.22
CA PRO A 249 3.00 6.12 -18.01
C PRO A 249 1.89 7.06 -17.54
N LEU A 250 1.82 7.26 -16.22
CA LEU A 250 1.03 8.32 -15.60
C LEU A 250 1.52 9.68 -16.14
N ARG A 251 0.60 10.58 -16.50
CA ARG A 251 0.97 11.93 -16.94
C ARG A 251 1.33 12.80 -15.73
N LEU A 252 2.62 12.95 -15.47
CA LEU A 252 3.13 13.94 -14.52
C LEU A 252 3.21 15.31 -15.19
N GLN A 253 2.80 16.36 -14.49
CA GLN A 253 3.10 17.71 -14.97
C GLN A 253 4.57 18.05 -14.75
N PRO A 254 5.23 18.74 -15.70
CA PRO A 254 6.55 19.30 -15.46
C PRO A 254 6.46 20.30 -14.28
N PRO A 255 7.55 20.48 -13.51
CA PRO A 255 7.58 21.49 -12.47
C PRO A 255 7.22 22.86 -13.07
N MET A 256 6.32 23.60 -12.41
CA MET A 256 5.93 24.93 -12.86
C MET A 256 7.18 25.83 -12.89
N SER A 257 7.67 26.16 -14.09
CA SER A 257 8.74 27.11 -14.27
C SER A 257 8.21 28.52 -14.01
N SER A 258 8.29 28.98 -12.78
CA SER A 258 8.40 30.41 -12.46
C SER A 258 9.19 30.54 -11.16
N PRO A 259 10.40 31.10 -11.14
CA PRO A 259 10.94 31.59 -9.88
C PRO A 259 9.99 32.68 -9.35
N PRO A 260 9.84 32.84 -8.02
CA PRO A 260 9.06 33.93 -7.47
C PRO A 260 9.61 35.24 -8.05
N ARG A 261 8.74 36.05 -8.66
CA ARG A 261 9.07 37.43 -8.99
C ARG A 261 9.39 38.12 -7.69
N VAL A 262 10.67 38.41 -7.45
CA VAL A 262 11.07 39.36 -6.43
C VAL A 262 10.55 40.72 -6.90
N VAL A 263 9.39 41.12 -6.36
CA VAL A 263 8.91 42.49 -6.48
C VAL A 263 9.80 43.30 -5.53
N THR A 264 10.89 43.86 -6.04
CA THR A 264 11.60 44.92 -5.34
C THR A 264 10.71 46.16 -5.38
N SER A 265 9.98 46.44 -4.30
CA SER A 265 9.43 47.77 -4.08
C SER A 265 10.61 48.73 -3.85
N ARG A 266 10.95 49.52 -4.87
CA ARG A 266 11.71 50.75 -4.62
C ARG A 266 10.73 51.72 -3.95
N ALA A 267 10.89 51.89 -2.64
CA ALA A 267 10.41 53.09 -1.97
C ALA A 267 11.23 54.27 -2.50
N SER A 268 10.63 55.11 -3.35
CA SER A 268 11.14 56.46 -3.57
C SER A 268 10.52 57.36 -2.50
N SER A 269 11.32 57.73 -1.51
CA SER A 269 11.05 58.86 -0.63
C SER A 269 11.17 60.17 -1.43
N THR A 270 10.11 60.95 -1.37
CA THR A 270 9.93 62.37 -1.72
C THR A 270 10.92 63.31 -1.00
N PRO A 271 11.01 64.62 -1.31
CA PRO A 271 10.04 65.49 -2.03
C PRO A 271 10.48 66.02 -3.41
#